data_AF-A0A354J7M2-F1
#
_entry.id   AF-A0A354J7M2-F1
#
_cell.length_a   1.000
_cell.length_b   1.000
_cell.length_c   1.000
_cell.angle_alpha   90.00
_cell.angle_beta   90.00
_cell.angle_gamma   90.00
#
_symmetry.space_group_name_H-M   'P 1'
#
loop_
_entity.id
_entity.type
_entity.pdbx_description
1 polymer ?
#
loop_
_entity_poly.entity_id
_entity_poly.type
_entity_poly.pdbx_seq_one_letter_code
_entity_poly.pdbx_strand_id
1 'polypeptide(L)'
;YELSREFEKNIIEETKDNVKRIRHHACLGLWCGNNEIETAWMNWESFQGHPEKLRADYIKQFEYVLPRAVEEVDDRTFYWPSSPSSGGCFDHPNDENRGDVHYWEVWHGLKPFEDYRNYYFRFCSEFGFQSFPSIKTVKSFTEKEDRNIFSRVMESHQKNNAANGKILYYLSENFLYP
;
A
#
# COMPACT_ATOMS: atom_id res chain seq x y z
N TYR A 1 -5.32 13.90 -4.82
CA TYR A 1 -4.68 15.21 -4.61
C TYR A 1 -5.47 16.26 -5.36
N GLU A 2 -5.53 17.50 -4.87
CA GLU A 2 -6.07 18.59 -5.70
C GLU A 2 -5.09 18.89 -6.84
N LEU A 3 -5.56 18.80 -8.08
CA LEU A 3 -4.69 18.93 -9.25
C LEU A 3 -4.70 20.37 -9.79
N SER A 4 -3.94 21.24 -9.12
CA SER A 4 -3.68 22.59 -9.63
C SER A 4 -2.78 22.56 -10.87
N ARG A 5 -2.78 23.63 -11.68
CA ARG A 5 -1.91 23.72 -12.87
C ARG A 5 -0.42 23.69 -12.52
N GLU A 6 -0.04 24.27 -11.39
CA GLU A 6 1.35 24.24 -10.93
C GLU A 6 1.75 22.85 -10.46
N PHE A 7 0.85 22.17 -9.73
CA PHE A 7 1.09 20.80 -9.30
C PHE A 7 1.17 19.84 -10.49
N GLU A 8 0.28 19.97 -11.48
CA GLU A 8 0.31 19.19 -12.72
C GLU A 8 1.65 19.35 -13.46
N LYS A 9 2.15 20.57 -13.62
CA LYS A 9 3.47 20.80 -14.23
C LYS A 9 4.59 20.16 -13.42
N ASN A 10 4.55 20.31 -12.10
CA ASN A 10 5.56 19.76 -11.21
C ASN A 10 5.66 18.23 -11.34
N ILE A 11 4.53 17.52 -11.23
CA ILE A 11 4.52 16.05 -11.30
C ILE A 11 4.93 15.53 -12.68
N ILE A 12 4.66 16.27 -13.77
CA ILE A 12 5.12 15.89 -15.11
C ILE A 12 6.64 15.93 -15.19
N GLU A 13 7.26 17.00 -14.69
CA GLU A 13 8.72 17.13 -14.70
C GLU A 13 9.38 16.09 -13.77
N GLU A 14 8.83 15.88 -12.57
CA GLU A 14 9.28 14.83 -11.65
C GLU A 14 9.23 13.44 -12.31
N THR A 15 8.12 13.14 -12.98
CA THR A 15 7.90 11.84 -13.65
C THR A 15 8.93 11.66 -14.76
N LYS A 16 9.07 12.65 -15.64
CA LYS A 16 10.02 12.56 -16.77
C LYS A 16 11.46 12.43 -16.31
N ASP A 17 11.86 13.16 -15.27
CA ASP A 17 13.21 13.08 -14.73
C ASP A 17 13.51 11.68 -14.17
N ASN A 18 12.63 11.17 -13.31
CA ASN A 18 12.80 9.84 -12.72
C ASN A 18 12.74 8.71 -13.74
N VAL A 19 11.79 8.74 -14.68
CA VAL A 19 11.67 7.72 -15.72
C VAL A 19 12.92 7.70 -16.59
N LYS A 20 13.40 8.85 -17.09
CA LYS A 20 14.66 8.91 -17.86
C LYS A 20 15.84 8.36 -17.07
N ARG A 21 15.88 8.63 -15.77
CA ARG A 21 16.96 8.19 -14.87
C ARG A 21 17.03 6.68 -14.73
N ILE A 22 15.89 5.96 -14.69
CA ILE A 22 15.89 4.52 -14.37
C ILE A 22 15.33 3.58 -15.45
N ARG A 23 14.73 4.08 -16.54
CA ARG A 23 14.13 3.27 -17.64
C ARG A 23 15.08 2.27 -18.32
N HIS A 24 16.39 2.43 -18.15
CA HIS A 24 17.40 1.56 -18.76
C HIS A 24 17.80 0.37 -17.87
N HIS A 25 17.28 0.27 -16.65
CA HIS A 25 17.56 -0.86 -15.77
C HIS A 25 16.71 -2.07 -16.14
N ALA A 26 17.36 -3.18 -16.49
CA ALA A 26 16.70 -4.43 -16.87
C ALA A 26 15.80 -5.03 -15.77
N CYS A 27 15.94 -4.61 -14.52
CA CYS A 27 15.10 -5.05 -13.40
C CYS A 27 13.79 -4.26 -13.28
N LEU A 28 13.60 -3.16 -14.04
CA LEU A 28 12.36 -2.39 -14.02
C LEU A 28 11.24 -3.19 -14.70
N GLY A 29 10.24 -3.61 -13.92
CA GLY A 29 9.13 -4.44 -14.41
C GLY A 29 7.92 -3.64 -14.90
N LEU A 30 7.55 -2.57 -14.20
CA LEU A 30 6.42 -1.70 -14.52
C LEU A 30 6.55 -0.35 -13.81
N TRP A 31 5.74 0.61 -14.25
CA TRP A 31 5.45 1.86 -13.56
C TRP A 31 4.07 1.77 -12.89
N CYS A 32 3.95 2.20 -11.63
CA CYS A 32 2.67 2.28 -10.93
C CYS A 32 2.41 3.72 -10.48
N GLY A 33 1.22 4.24 -10.74
CA GLY A 33 0.87 5.65 -10.52
C GLY A 33 0.77 6.03 -9.05
N ASN A 34 0.19 5.16 -8.20
CA ASN A 34 0.04 5.40 -6.78
C ASN A 34 -0.25 4.11 -6.00
N ASN A 35 -0.22 4.24 -4.67
CA ASN A 35 -0.65 3.23 -3.73
C ASN A 35 -2.05 3.55 -3.19
N GLU A 36 -2.96 2.59 -3.30
CA GLU A 36 -4.25 2.47 -2.62
C GLU A 36 -5.28 3.58 -2.82
N ILE A 37 -5.06 4.57 -3.69
CA ILE A 37 -5.99 5.70 -3.78
C ILE A 37 -7.36 5.27 -4.33
N GLU A 38 -7.43 4.33 -5.29
CA GLU A 38 -8.73 3.84 -5.77
C GLU A 38 -9.48 3.07 -4.68
N THR A 39 -8.80 2.12 -4.02
CA THR A 39 -9.43 1.32 -2.95
C THR A 39 -9.79 2.19 -1.75
N ALA A 40 -8.98 3.19 -1.41
CA ALA A 40 -9.27 4.12 -0.34
C ALA A 40 -10.53 4.93 -0.65
N TRP A 41 -10.64 5.46 -1.87
CA TRP A 41 -11.84 6.18 -2.32
C TRP A 41 -13.11 5.32 -2.22
N MET A 42 -13.01 4.04 -2.60
CA MET A 42 -14.15 3.13 -2.64
C MET A 42 -14.53 2.57 -1.27
N ASN A 43 -13.55 2.28 -0.41
CA ASN A 43 -13.74 1.41 0.75
C ASN A 43 -13.38 2.04 2.10
N TRP A 44 -12.63 3.15 2.14
CA TRP A 44 -12.16 3.71 3.41
C TRP A 44 -13.10 4.81 3.90
N GLU A 45 -13.51 4.73 5.17
CA GLU A 45 -14.38 5.73 5.81
C GLU A 45 -13.78 7.14 5.75
N SER A 46 -12.46 7.26 5.89
CA SER A 46 -11.77 8.56 5.87
C SER A 46 -11.81 9.27 4.52
N PHE A 47 -12.16 8.56 3.44
CA PHE A 47 -12.31 9.13 2.09
C PHE A 47 -13.77 9.45 1.75
N GLN A 48 -14.73 9.00 2.57
CA GLN A 48 -16.16 9.24 2.34
C GLN A 48 -16.47 10.73 2.51
N GLY A 49 -17.27 11.27 1.58
CA GLY A 49 -17.71 12.67 1.60
C GLY A 49 -16.71 13.66 0.99
N HIS A 50 -15.60 13.21 0.42
CA HIS A 50 -14.75 14.09 -0.39
C HIS A 50 -15.48 14.58 -1.65
N PRO A 51 -15.18 15.81 -2.13
CA PRO A 51 -15.81 16.35 -3.33
C PRO A 51 -15.50 15.51 -4.59
N GLU A 52 -16.49 15.32 -5.46
CA GLU A 52 -16.33 14.65 -6.77
C GLU A 52 -15.23 15.27 -7.65
N LYS A 53 -14.92 16.56 -7.45
CA LYS A 53 -13.76 17.20 -8.08
C LYS A 53 -12.46 16.43 -7.81
N LEU A 54 -12.23 15.96 -6.57
CA LEU A 54 -11.02 15.21 -6.23
C LEU A 54 -10.97 13.84 -6.91
N ARG A 55 -12.13 13.24 -7.18
CA ARG A 55 -12.25 12.03 -8.00
C ARG A 55 -11.85 12.29 -9.45
N ALA A 56 -12.33 13.40 -10.02
CA ALA A 56 -11.94 13.81 -11.37
C ALA A 56 -10.45 14.18 -11.46
N ASP A 57 -9.91 14.85 -10.45
CA ASP A 57 -8.48 15.18 -10.34
C ASP A 57 -7.64 13.90 -10.26
N TYR A 58 -8.09 12.87 -9.54
CA TYR A 58 -7.46 11.55 -9.51
C TYR A 58 -7.36 10.94 -10.91
N ILE A 59 -8.49 10.81 -11.63
CA ILE A 59 -8.53 10.20 -12.97
C ILE A 59 -7.60 10.99 -13.89
N LYS A 60 -7.70 12.33 -13.87
CA LYS A 60 -6.82 13.18 -14.67
C LYS A 60 -5.35 12.96 -14.32
N GLN A 61 -5.00 12.87 -13.04
CA GLN A 61 -3.62 12.69 -12.60
C GLN A 61 -3.07 11.33 -13.02
N PHE A 62 -3.70 10.24 -12.58
CA PHE A 62 -3.11 8.90 -12.62
C PHE A 62 -3.48 8.10 -13.86
N GLU A 63 -4.56 8.44 -14.57
CA GLU A 63 -5.00 7.72 -15.77
C GLU A 63 -4.77 8.51 -17.06
N TYR A 64 -4.44 9.81 -16.96
CA TYR A 64 -4.20 10.66 -18.13
C TYR A 64 -2.84 11.36 -18.12
N VAL A 65 -2.52 12.15 -17.09
CA VAL A 65 -1.30 12.98 -17.08
C VAL A 65 -0.04 12.13 -16.92
N LEU A 66 0.04 11.33 -15.86
CA LEU A 66 1.21 10.50 -15.56
C LEU A 66 1.52 9.43 -16.63
N PRO A 67 0.56 8.61 -17.12
CA PRO A 67 0.86 7.63 -18.15
C PRO A 67 1.41 8.26 -19.42
N ARG A 68 0.89 9.43 -19.82
CA ARG A 68 1.40 10.16 -20.99
C ARG A 68 2.79 10.74 -20.75
N ALA A 69 3.05 11.26 -19.55
CA ALA A 69 4.38 11.74 -19.18
C ALA A 69 5.42 10.61 -19.19
N VAL A 70 5.03 9.40 -18.74
CA VAL A 70 5.85 8.17 -18.84
C VAL A 70 6.06 7.81 -20.31
N GLU A 71 5.00 7.66 -21.11
CA GLU A 71 5.06 7.24 -22.52
C GLU A 71 5.95 8.15 -23.38
N GLU A 72 5.97 9.46 -23.11
CA GLU A 72 6.86 10.41 -23.80
C GLU A 72 8.36 10.08 -23.64
N VAL A 73 8.73 9.35 -22.58
CA VAL A 73 10.12 9.05 -22.23
C VAL A 73 10.36 7.57 -21.96
N ASP A 74 9.37 6.70 -22.03
CA ASP A 74 9.49 5.24 -21.95
C ASP A 74 8.24 4.63 -22.58
N ASP A 75 8.35 4.28 -23.86
CA ASP A 75 7.27 3.72 -24.69
C ASP A 75 7.20 2.19 -24.61
N ARG A 76 7.96 1.56 -23.71
CA ARG A 76 8.11 0.10 -23.63
C ARG A 76 7.62 -0.49 -22.33
N THR A 77 7.87 0.19 -21.21
CA THR A 77 7.51 -0.32 -19.89
C THR A 77 6.03 -0.08 -19.61
N PHE A 78 5.33 -1.11 -19.14
CA PHE A 78 3.91 -1.03 -18.81
C PHE A 78 3.64 -0.04 -17.67
N TYR A 79 2.52 0.69 -17.75
CA TYR A 79 2.04 1.61 -16.72
C TYR A 79 0.73 1.09 -16.11
N TRP A 80 0.67 1.08 -14.78
CA TRP A 80 -0.49 0.69 -13.98
C TRP A 80 -1.01 1.89 -13.17
N PRO A 81 -2.32 2.20 -13.18
CA PRO A 81 -2.82 3.46 -12.62
C PRO A 81 -2.77 3.53 -11.09
N SER A 82 -3.00 2.40 -10.39
CA SER A 82 -2.99 2.29 -8.93
C SER A 82 -2.73 0.86 -8.50
N SER A 83 -2.23 0.63 -7.30
CA SER A 83 -2.10 -0.69 -6.67
C SER A 83 -2.85 -0.65 -5.34
N PRO A 84 -3.94 -1.40 -5.12
CA PRO A 84 -4.55 -2.33 -6.07
C PRO A 84 -5.42 -1.58 -7.09
N SER A 85 -5.53 -2.15 -8.30
CA SER A 85 -6.47 -1.68 -9.32
C SER A 85 -7.05 -2.84 -10.13
N SER A 86 -8.17 -2.57 -10.78
CA SER A 86 -8.80 -3.44 -11.78
C SER A 86 -8.74 -2.87 -13.20
N GLY A 87 -7.87 -1.88 -13.42
CA GLY A 87 -7.67 -1.19 -14.69
C GLY A 87 -8.07 0.29 -14.69
N GLY A 88 -8.27 0.91 -13.51
CA GLY A 88 -8.64 2.31 -13.34
C GLY A 88 -10.15 2.55 -13.17
N CYS A 89 -10.53 3.82 -13.24
CA CYS A 89 -11.90 4.31 -13.12
C CYS A 89 -12.62 4.00 -11.80
N PHE A 90 -11.89 3.59 -10.75
CA PHE A 90 -12.45 3.07 -9.50
C PHE A 90 -13.35 1.83 -9.69
N ASP A 91 -13.21 1.12 -10.81
CA ASP A 91 -14.01 -0.06 -11.10
C ASP A 91 -13.51 -1.26 -10.30
N HIS A 92 -14.12 -1.52 -9.14
CA HIS A 92 -13.78 -2.62 -8.24
C HIS A 92 -12.26 -2.79 -8.03
N PRO A 93 -11.56 -1.78 -7.49
CA PRO A 93 -10.10 -1.71 -7.53
C PRO A 93 -9.37 -2.85 -6.79
N ASN A 94 -10.07 -3.64 -5.98
CA ASN A 94 -9.51 -4.77 -5.24
C ASN A 94 -10.23 -6.09 -5.62
N ASP A 95 -10.69 -6.21 -6.86
CA ASP A 95 -11.40 -7.40 -7.37
C ASP A 95 -10.47 -8.63 -7.39
N GLU A 96 -10.97 -9.75 -6.90
CA GLU A 96 -10.18 -10.98 -6.80
C GLU A 96 -9.83 -11.60 -8.17
N ASN A 97 -10.65 -11.33 -9.20
CA ASN A 97 -10.59 -11.95 -10.52
C ASN A 97 -10.03 -11.01 -11.60
N ARG A 98 -9.69 -9.76 -11.27
CA ARG A 98 -9.16 -8.75 -12.19
C ARG A 98 -8.07 -7.91 -11.54
N GLY A 99 -6.98 -7.70 -12.28
CA GLY A 99 -5.88 -6.84 -11.81
C GLY A 99 -5.14 -7.41 -10.61
N ASP A 100 -4.82 -6.55 -9.65
CA ASP A 100 -4.06 -6.89 -8.45
C ASP A 100 -4.81 -6.58 -7.16
N VAL A 101 -4.43 -7.26 -6.06
CA VAL A 101 -5.15 -7.24 -4.79
C VAL A 101 -4.21 -6.94 -3.61
N HIS A 102 -4.67 -6.04 -2.75
CA HIS A 102 -4.15 -5.84 -1.40
C HIS A 102 -5.07 -6.56 -0.41
N TYR A 103 -4.64 -7.71 0.09
CA TYR A 103 -5.44 -8.55 0.96
C TYR A 103 -4.96 -8.44 2.42
N TRP A 104 -5.59 -7.50 3.12
CA TRP A 104 -5.27 -7.12 4.48
C TRP A 104 -6.23 -7.69 5.53
N GLU A 105 -7.22 -8.51 5.15
CA GLU A 105 -8.23 -9.06 6.06
C GLU A 105 -7.66 -9.97 7.14
N VAL A 106 -6.53 -10.65 6.89
CA VAL A 106 -5.83 -11.38 7.94
C VAL A 106 -5.31 -10.38 8.98
N TRP A 107 -4.31 -9.57 8.67
CA TRP A 107 -3.74 -8.69 9.68
C TRP A 107 -4.67 -7.55 10.17
N HIS A 108 -5.25 -6.77 9.25
CA HIS A 108 -6.13 -5.67 9.60
C HIS A 108 -7.52 -6.14 10.04
N GLY A 109 -8.08 -7.15 9.37
CA GLY A 109 -9.41 -7.71 9.67
C GLY A 109 -9.45 -8.80 10.74
N LEU A 110 -8.32 -9.19 11.32
CA LEU A 110 -8.21 -10.25 12.35
C LEU A 110 -8.65 -11.64 11.88
N LYS A 111 -8.69 -11.90 10.56
CA LYS A 111 -9.03 -13.23 10.06
C LYS A 111 -7.90 -14.25 10.30
N PRO A 112 -8.20 -15.54 10.52
CA PRO A 112 -7.17 -16.56 10.72
C PRO A 112 -6.26 -16.72 9.50
N PHE A 113 -5.05 -17.26 9.68
CA PHE A 113 -4.09 -17.45 8.59
C PHE A 113 -4.63 -18.36 7.48
N GLU A 114 -5.51 -19.31 7.82
CA GLU A 114 -6.17 -20.18 6.88
C GLU A 114 -7.03 -19.42 5.85
N ASP A 115 -7.47 -18.18 6.14
CA ASP A 115 -8.27 -17.40 5.20
C ASP A 115 -7.49 -17.05 3.92
N TYR A 116 -6.16 -17.00 3.97
CA TYR A 116 -5.32 -16.87 2.77
C TYR A 116 -5.57 -18.00 1.75
N ARG A 117 -6.03 -19.18 2.18
CA ARG A 117 -6.28 -20.33 1.31
C ARG A 117 -7.63 -20.27 0.60
N ASN A 118 -8.49 -19.33 0.97
CA ASN A 118 -9.83 -19.18 0.40
C ASN A 118 -9.82 -18.38 -0.92
N TYR A 119 -8.69 -17.75 -1.27
CA TYR A 119 -8.60 -16.85 -2.40
C TYR A 119 -7.55 -17.29 -3.43
N TYR A 120 -7.86 -17.04 -4.70
CA TYR A 120 -6.99 -17.30 -5.84
C TYR A 120 -6.81 -16.02 -6.67
N PHE A 121 -6.30 -14.98 -6.02
CA PHE A 121 -6.10 -13.67 -6.65
C PHE A 121 -5.27 -13.79 -7.93
N ARG A 122 -5.63 -12.99 -8.95
CA ARG A 122 -4.85 -12.93 -10.19
C ARG A 122 -3.42 -12.47 -9.94
N PHE A 123 -3.26 -11.48 -9.06
CA PHE A 123 -1.99 -11.01 -8.54
C PHE A 123 -2.21 -10.45 -7.12
N CYS A 124 -1.47 -10.94 -6.14
CA CYS A 124 -1.50 -10.38 -4.77
C CYS A 124 -0.28 -9.47 -4.61
N SER A 125 -0.49 -8.16 -4.75
CA SER A 125 0.54 -7.12 -4.64
C SER A 125 0.85 -6.78 -3.19
N GLU A 126 -0.12 -6.91 -2.28
CA GLU A 126 0.10 -6.78 -0.85
C GLU A 126 -0.68 -7.79 -0.02
N PHE A 127 0.00 -8.31 1.00
CA PHE A 127 -0.54 -8.97 2.18
C PHE A 127 0.58 -9.01 3.21
N GLY A 128 0.26 -9.25 4.48
CA GLY A 128 1.32 -9.29 5.46
C GLY A 128 0.86 -9.51 6.89
N PHE A 129 1.85 -9.55 7.76
CA PHE A 129 1.67 -9.70 9.19
C PHE A 129 2.83 -9.04 9.94
N GLN A 130 2.56 -8.37 11.05
CA GLN A 130 3.60 -7.69 11.80
C GLN A 130 4.35 -8.64 12.75
N SER A 131 5.65 -8.40 12.92
CA SER A 131 6.45 -9.07 13.95
C SER A 131 7.37 -8.06 14.65
N PHE A 132 7.82 -8.41 15.84
CA PHE A 132 8.93 -7.70 16.46
C PHE A 132 10.23 -8.03 15.71
N PRO A 133 11.17 -7.07 15.61
CA PRO A 133 12.48 -7.36 15.07
C PRO A 133 13.25 -8.31 16.01
N SER A 134 14.40 -8.81 15.54
CA SER A 134 15.26 -9.67 16.35
C SER A 134 15.61 -9.03 17.70
N ILE A 135 15.86 -9.86 18.72
CA ILE A 135 16.23 -9.38 20.06
C ILE A 135 17.47 -8.48 20.07
N LYS A 136 18.39 -8.65 19.11
CA LYS A 136 19.56 -7.79 18.94
C LYS A 136 19.15 -6.35 18.61
N THR A 137 18.17 -6.19 17.71
CA THR A 137 17.60 -4.89 17.34
C THR A 137 16.79 -4.31 18.50
N VAL A 138 15.99 -5.11 19.19
CA VAL A 138 15.25 -4.65 20.38
C VAL A 138 16.21 -4.07 21.41
N LYS A 139 17.32 -4.76 21.69
CA LYS A 139 18.37 -4.31 22.61
C LYS A 139 19.08 -3.02 22.19
N SER A 140 19.04 -2.62 20.91
CA SER A 140 19.69 -1.39 20.47
C SER A 140 18.88 -0.12 20.75
N PHE A 141 17.59 -0.25 21.09
CA PHE A 141 16.72 0.88 21.43
C PHE A 141 16.00 0.73 22.78
N THR A 142 16.28 -0.33 23.54
CA THR A 142 15.67 -0.62 24.85
C THR A 142 16.69 -0.95 25.92
N GLU A 143 16.43 -0.45 27.13
CA GLU A 143 17.02 -1.01 28.35
C GLU A 143 16.34 -2.35 28.71
N LYS A 144 16.79 -3.03 29.77
CA LYS A 144 16.23 -4.35 30.12
C LYS A 144 14.77 -4.24 30.57
N GLU A 145 14.46 -3.21 31.35
CA GLU A 145 13.16 -2.85 31.91
C GLU A 145 12.13 -2.45 30.86
N ASP A 146 12.58 -1.95 29.70
CA ASP A 146 11.71 -1.52 28.61
C ASP A 146 11.14 -2.70 27.80
N ARG A 147 11.64 -3.93 27.98
CA ARG A 147 11.32 -5.10 27.14
C ARG A 147 10.01 -5.79 27.49
N ASN A 148 9.04 -5.01 27.96
CA ASN A 148 7.63 -5.36 27.93
C ASN A 148 7.03 -4.79 26.65
N ILE A 149 6.27 -5.58 25.87
CA ILE A 149 5.74 -5.14 24.57
C ILE A 149 4.80 -3.93 24.67
N PHE A 150 4.22 -3.66 25.86
CA PHE A 150 3.39 -2.50 26.16
C PHE A 150 4.11 -1.41 26.96
N SER A 151 5.44 -1.50 27.11
CA SER A 151 6.21 -0.41 27.73
C SER A 151 6.11 0.85 26.86
N ARG A 152 6.26 2.02 27.48
CA ARG A 152 6.27 3.30 26.75
C ARG A 152 7.29 3.30 25.60
N VAL A 153 8.47 2.73 25.83
CA VAL A 153 9.55 2.66 24.82
C VAL A 153 9.14 1.74 23.67
N MET A 154 8.64 0.54 23.93
CA MET A 154 8.19 -0.38 22.88
C MET A 154 7.00 0.19 22.08
N GLU A 155 5.99 0.75 22.77
CA GLU A 155 4.83 1.40 22.14
C GLU A 155 5.23 2.60 21.29
N SER A 156 6.22 3.40 21.71
CA SER A 156 6.73 4.51 20.88
C SER A 156 7.38 4.05 19.56
N HIS A 157 7.80 2.78 19.48
CA HIS A 157 8.35 2.15 18.27
C HIS A 157 7.28 1.35 17.51
N GLN A 158 6.06 1.27 18.01
CA GLN A 158 4.89 0.75 17.31
C GLN A 158 4.14 1.91 16.64
N LYS A 159 3.82 1.78 15.35
CA LYS A 159 3.13 2.82 14.57
C LYS A 159 1.71 2.45 14.17
N ASN A 160 1.30 1.22 14.46
CA ASN A 160 -0.09 0.78 14.39
C ASN A 160 -0.63 0.59 15.81
N ASN A 161 -1.58 1.45 16.21
CA ASN A 161 -2.10 1.50 17.59
C ASN A 161 -2.68 0.17 18.11
N ALA A 162 -3.21 -0.69 17.23
CA ALA A 162 -3.83 -1.95 17.63
C ALA A 162 -2.86 -3.15 17.58
N ALA A 163 -1.68 -2.96 16.99
CA ALA A 163 -0.83 -4.07 16.55
C ALA A 163 -0.36 -5.00 17.66
N ASN A 164 0.10 -4.48 18.80
CA ASN A 164 0.61 -5.33 19.88
C ASN A 164 -0.49 -6.24 20.43
N GLY A 165 -1.73 -5.72 20.55
CA GLY A 165 -2.90 -6.52 20.90
C GLY A 165 -3.23 -7.58 19.85
N LYS A 166 -3.16 -7.22 18.56
CA LYS A 166 -3.35 -8.19 17.47
C LYS A 166 -2.30 -9.30 17.49
N ILE A 167 -1.02 -8.98 17.67
CA ILE A 167 0.05 -9.98 17.75
C ILE A 167 -0.25 -10.98 18.88
N LEU A 168 -0.65 -10.49 20.06
CA LEU A 168 -1.03 -11.38 21.16
C LEU A 168 -2.22 -12.26 20.82
N TYR A 169 -3.25 -11.72 20.17
CA TYR A 169 -4.41 -12.50 19.71
C TYR A 169 -4.00 -13.66 18.79
N TYR A 170 -3.18 -13.39 17.77
CA TYR A 170 -2.70 -14.45 16.88
C TYR A 170 -1.78 -15.45 17.57
N LEU A 171 -0.94 -14.99 18.51
CA LEU A 171 -0.11 -15.89 19.30
C LEU A 171 -0.98 -16.85 20.12
N SER A 172 -2.04 -16.36 20.77
CA SER A 172 -2.94 -17.22 21.55
C SER A 172 -3.72 -18.22 20.71
N GLU A 173 -4.07 -17.88 19.48
CA GLU A 173 -4.79 -18.79 18.57
C GLU A 173 -3.88 -19.90 18.02
N ASN A 174 -2.57 -19.66 17.89
CA ASN A 174 -1.67 -20.52 17.13
C ASN A 174 -0.56 -21.18 17.96
N PHE A 175 -0.26 -20.67 19.15
CA PHE A 175 0.78 -21.19 20.02
C PHE A 175 0.20 -21.50 21.40
N LEU A 176 0.67 -22.60 21.99
CA LEU A 176 0.38 -22.88 23.37
C LEU A 176 1.00 -21.79 24.24
N TYR A 177 0.19 -21.20 25.11
CA TYR A 177 0.70 -20.29 26.12
C TYR A 177 1.65 -21.06 27.05
N PRO A 178 2.88 -20.58 27.28
CA PRO A 178 3.81 -21.23 28.21
C PRO A 178 3.34 -21.16 29.67
#